data_AF-A0A938FVV1-F1
#
_entry.id   AF-A0A938FVV1-F1
#
_cell.length_a   1.000
_cell.length_b   1.000
_cell.length_c   1.000
_cell.angle_alpha   90.00
_cell.angle_beta   90.00
_cell.angle_gamma   90.00
#
_symmetry.space_group_name_H-M   'P 1'
#
loop_
_entity.id
_entity.type
_entity.pdbx_description
1 polymer ?
#
loop_
_entity_poly.entity_id
_entity_poly.type
_entity_poly.pdbx_seq_one_letter_code
_entity_poly.pdbx_strand_id
1 'polypeptide(L)' 'FFAGLTVDETAATLAVSAKTVKRDWEFARVWLEKQLRNLERA' A
#
# COMPACT_ATOMS: atom_id res chain seq x y z
N PHE A 1 5.50 7.24 1.52
CA PHE A 1 4.45 8.04 2.16
C PHE A 1 3.10 7.37 1.93
N PHE A 2 2.30 7.20 2.98
CA PHE A 2 0.92 6.71 2.92
C PHE A 2 0.02 7.80 3.50
N ALA A 3 -0.81 8.42 2.66
CA ALA A 3 -1.70 9.51 3.06
C ALA A 3 -1.01 10.66 3.84
N GLY A 4 0.25 10.98 3.51
CA GLY A 4 1.05 12.01 4.20
C GLY A 4 1.93 11.49 5.33
N LEU A 5 1.77 10.25 5.77
CA LEU A 5 2.60 9.62 6.80
C LEU A 5 3.81 8.91 6.19
N THR A 6 4.94 8.94 6.88
CA THR A 6 6.08 8.05 6.62
C THR A 6 5.73 6.59 6.94
N VAL A 7 6.59 5.65 6.53
CA VAL A 7 6.37 4.22 6.81
C VAL A 7 6.39 3.94 8.31
N ASP A 8 7.31 4.55 9.04
CA ASP A 8 7.45 4.33 10.48
C ASP A 8 6.29 4.95 11.26
N GLU A 9 5.81 6.14 10.86
CA GLU A 9 4.60 6.75 11.43
C GLU A 9 3.36 5.88 11.16
N THR A 10 3.21 5.39 9.93
CA THR A 10 2.11 4.49 9.57
C THR A 10 2.15 3.21 10.41
N ALA A 11 3.35 2.64 10.58
CA ALA A 11 3.57 1.44 11.38
C ALA A 11 3.20 1.67 12.85
N ALA A 12 3.61 2.81 13.41
CA ALA A 12 3.27 3.21 14.78
C ALA A 12 1.76 3.42 14.96
N THR A 13 1.09 4.13 14.03
CA THR A 13 -0.37 4.37 14.07
C THR A 13 -1.17 3.07 13.99
N LEU A 14 -0.72 2.12 13.16
CA LEU A 14 -1.39 0.84 12.96
C LEU A 14 -0.96 -0.25 13.95
N ALA A 15 -0.01 0.04 14.85
CA ALA A 15 0.59 -0.91 15.79
C ALA A 15 1.15 -2.19 15.12
N VAL A 16 1.78 -2.02 13.95
CA VAL A 16 2.44 -3.11 13.20
C VAL A 16 3.90 -2.79 12.92
N SER A 17 4.65 -3.74 12.38
CA SER A 17 6.03 -3.47 11.96
C SER A 17 6.09 -2.65 10.67
N ALA A 18 7.13 -1.83 10.50
CA ALA A 18 7.42 -1.16 9.23
C ALA A 18 7.55 -2.13 8.05
N LYS A 19 7.99 -3.36 8.30
CA LYS A 19 8.04 -4.44 7.30
C LYS A 19 6.65 -4.83 6.82
N THR A 20 5.67 -4.92 7.73
CA THR A 20 4.27 -5.19 7.41
C THR A 20 3.71 -4.09 6.51
N VAL A 21 3.88 -2.83 6.91
CA VAL A 21 3.42 -1.67 6.11
C VAL A 21 3.99 -1.69 4.69
N LYS A 22 5.29 -1.94 4.53
CA LYS A 22 5.93 -2.01 3.19
C LYS A 22 5.33 -3.12 2.33
N ARG A 23 5.08 -4.28 2.93
CA ARG A 23 4.60 -5.48 2.24
C ARG A 23 3.13 -5.33 1.83
N ASP A 24 2.30 -4.72 2.68
CA ASP A 24 0.92 -4.41 2.37
C ASP A 24 0.81 -3.34 1.27
N TRP A 25 1.70 -2.34 1.30
CA TRP A 25 1.77 -1.32 0.26
C TRP A 25 2.15 -1.89 -1.11
N GLU A 26 3.12 -2.80 -1.15
CA GLU A 26 3.50 -3.50 -2.38
C GLU A 26 2.32 -4.30 -2.94
N PHE A 27 1.62 -5.05 -2.09
CA PHE A 27 0.43 -5.78 -2.50
C PHE A 27 -0.67 -4.86 -3.03
N ALA A 28 -0.97 -3.75 -2.33
CA ALA A 28 -1.99 -2.80 -2.74
C ALA A 28 -1.67 -2.16 -4.10
N ARG A 29 -0.40 -1.84 -4.37
CA ARG A 29 0.03 -1.31 -5.67
C ARG A 29 -0.19 -2.32 -6.79
N VAL A 30 0.23 -3.57 -6.60
CA VAL A 30 0.04 -4.63 -7.60
C VAL A 30 -1.44 -4.89 -7.86
N TRP A 31 -2.25 -4.92 -6.80
CA TRP A 31 -3.70 -5.06 -6.93
C TRP A 31 -4.29 -3.91 -7.75
N LEU A 32 -3.94 -2.67 -7.44
CA LEU A 32 -4.47 -1.48 -8.14
C LEU A 32 -4.08 -1.49 -9.61
N GLU A 33 -2.81 -1.79 -9.91
CA GLU A 33 -2.34 -1.90 -11.28
C GLU A 33 -3.13 -2.94 -12.08
N LYS A 34 -3.39 -4.10 -11.48
CA LYS A 34 -4.22 -5.14 -12.10
C LYS A 34 -5.64 -4.65 -12.37
N GLN A 35 -6.25 -3.92 -11.42
CA GLN A 35 -7.60 -3.38 -11.61
C GLN A 35 -7.64 -2.32 -12.72
N LEU A 36 -6.69 -1.39 -12.75
CA LEU A 36 -6.60 -0.37 -13.81
C LEU A 36 -6.46 -1.01 -15.20
N ARG A 37 -5.57 -2.01 -15.32
CA ARG A 37 -5.41 -2.78 -16.57
C ARG A 37 -6.66 -3.56 -16.98
N ASN A 38 -7.55 -3.89 -16.05
CA ASN A 38 -8.83 -4.52 -16.37
C ASN A 38 -9.85 -3.48 -16.85
N LEU A 39 -9.88 -2.30 -16.21
CA LEU A 39 -10.75 -1.19 -16.60
C LEU A 39 -10.44 -0.68 -18.00
N GLU A 40 -9.17 -0.62 -18.40
CA GLU A 40 -8.76 -0.20 -19.76
C GLU A 40 -9.19 -1.18 -20.88
N ARG A 41 -9.58 -2.41 -20.53
CA ARG A 41 -10.01 -3.45 -21.50
C ARG A 41 -11.53 -3.60 -21.60
N ALA A 42 -12.28 -2.91 -20.76
CA ALA A 42 -13.74 -2.91 -20.74
C ALA A 42 -14.29 -1.76 -21.59
#